data_AF-A0A382GH95-F1
#
_entry.id   AF-A0A382GH95-F1
#
_cell.length_a   1.000
_cell.length_b   1.000
_cell.length_c   1.000
_cell.angle_alpha   90.00
_cell.angle_beta   90.00
_cell.angle_gamma   90.00
#
_symmetry.space_group_name_H-M   'P 1'
#
loop_
_entity.id
_entity.type
_entity.pdbx_description
1 polymer ?
#
loop_
_entity_poly.entity_id
_entity_poly.type
_entity_poly.pdbx_seq_one_letter_code
_entity_poly.pdbx_strand_id
1 'polypeptide(L)'
;VVIAIIAILAGLLLPALAKAKFKAKVTNCTSNYRQWGISANMYAMNFEDKLPSFKMPRTGLNPWDVSIDMAPGIEPYGLTVPMWFCPTRPNEFTDADQWARKNLKRAISSIEDLNRYYRRSYGSFAIIKHNWWVPRNAG
;
A
#
# COMPACT_ATOMS: atom_id res chain seq x y z
N VAL A 1 -16.90 9.81 -42.26
CA VAL A 1 -15.82 8.83 -42.53
C VAL A 1 -14.66 8.93 -41.54
N VAL A 2 -14.04 10.10 -41.32
CA VAL A 2 -12.90 10.27 -40.41
C VAL A 2 -13.13 9.71 -38.99
N ILE A 3 -14.31 9.96 -38.42
CA ILE A 3 -14.68 9.50 -37.08
C ILE A 3 -14.62 7.95 -36.98
N ALA A 4 -14.98 7.24 -38.06
CA ALA A 4 -14.94 5.78 -38.09
C ALA A 4 -13.50 5.23 -38.02
N ILE A 5 -12.56 5.89 -38.69
CA ILE A 5 -11.14 5.49 -38.69
C ILE A 5 -10.51 5.72 -37.31
N ILE A 6 -10.80 6.87 -36.68
CA ILE A 6 -10.33 7.18 -35.32
C ILE A 6 -10.86 6.14 -34.32
N ALA A 7 -12.12 5.73 -34.45
CA ALA A 7 -12.73 4.73 -33.56
C ALA A 7 -12.05 3.35 -33.66
N ILE A 8 -11.69 2.90 -34.87
CA ILE A 8 -10.99 1.62 -35.08
C ILE A 8 -9.58 1.67 -34.45
N LEU A 9 -8.83 2.74 -34.70
CA LEU A 9 -7.49 2.92 -34.14
C LEU A 9 -7.53 2.99 -32.61
N ALA A 10 -8.47 3.75 -32.04
CA ALA A 10 -8.66 3.82 -30.59
C ALA A 10 -9.04 2.45 -30.00
N GLY A 11 -9.92 1.69 -30.66
CA GLY A 11 -10.35 0.36 -30.22
C GLY A 11 -9.21 -0.63 -30.06
N LEU A 12 -8.16 -0.53 -30.90
CA LEU A 12 -6.97 -1.39 -30.81
C LEU A 12 -5.98 -0.93 -29.73
N LEU A 13 -5.92 0.38 -29.46
CA LEU A 13 -4.99 0.97 -28.49
C LEU A 13 -5.47 0.84 -27.03
N LEU A 14 -6.78 0.95 -26.78
CA LEU A 14 -7.37 0.86 -25.45
C LEU A 14 -6.98 -0.40 -24.66
N PRO A 15 -7.04 -1.63 -25.20
CA PRO A 15 -6.65 -2.82 -24.46
C PRO A 15 -5.15 -2.87 -24.15
N ALA A 16 -4.29 -2.38 -25.07
CA ALA A 16 -2.86 -2.28 -24.83
C ALA A 16 -2.53 -1.24 -23.74
N LEU A 17 -3.18 -0.08 -23.78
CA LEU A 17 -3.01 0.99 -22.80
C LEU A 17 -3.52 0.58 -21.41
N ALA A 18 -4.64 -0.13 -21.32
CA ALA A 18 -5.15 -0.66 -20.07
C ALA A 18 -4.16 -1.63 -19.42
N LYS A 19 -3.59 -2.55 -20.20
CA LYS A 19 -2.52 -3.47 -19.75
C LYS A 19 -1.27 -2.71 -19.30
N ALA A 20 -0.83 -1.71 -20.05
CA ALA A 20 0.34 -0.89 -19.71
C ALA A 20 0.13 -0.10 -18.40
N LYS A 21 -1.03 0.55 -18.23
CA LYS A 21 -1.40 1.28 -17.01
C LYS A 21 -1.43 0.37 -15.79
N PHE A 22 -1.96 -0.85 -15.95
CA PHE A 22 -1.96 -1.84 -14.89
C PHE A 22 -0.54 -2.27 -14.51
N LYS A 23 0.32 -2.61 -15.49
CA LYS A 23 1.74 -2.92 -15.24
C LYS A 23 2.47 -1.79 -14.52
N ALA A 24 2.23 -0.53 -14.88
CA ALA A 24 2.82 0.62 -14.18
C ALA A 24 2.42 0.67 -12.69
N LYS A 25 1.16 0.37 -12.35
CA LYS A 25 0.72 0.26 -10.96
C LYS A 25 1.43 -0.88 -10.22
N VAL A 26 1.65 -2.02 -10.87
CA VAL A 26 2.40 -3.15 -10.29
C VAL A 26 3.83 -2.75 -9.98
N THR A 27 4.52 -2.13 -10.93
CA THR A 27 5.89 -1.63 -10.73
C THR A 27 5.97 -0.69 -9.53
N ASN A 28 4.95 0.17 -9.33
CA ASN A 28 4.89 1.03 -8.17
C ASN A 28 4.71 0.24 -6.85
N CYS A 29 3.83 -0.77 -6.80
CA CYS A 29 3.72 -1.65 -5.62
C CYS A 29 5.04 -2.36 -5.32
N THR A 30 5.74 -2.88 -6.34
CA THR A 30 7.04 -3.53 -6.16
C THR A 30 8.11 -2.56 -5.66
N SER A 31 8.09 -1.31 -6.14
CA SER A 31 8.96 -0.25 -5.63
C SER A 31 8.70 0.04 -4.15
N ASN A 32 7.43 0.11 -3.73
CA ASN A 32 7.06 0.28 -2.33
C ASN A 32 7.55 -0.89 -1.47
N TYR A 33 7.44 -2.14 -1.96
CA TYR A 33 8.01 -3.30 -1.27
C TYR A 33 9.53 -3.24 -1.11
N ARG A 34 10.24 -2.76 -2.14
CA ARG A 34 11.69 -2.53 -2.02
C ARG A 34 11.99 -1.50 -0.93
N GLN A 35 11.20 -0.44 -0.83
CA GLN A 35 11.34 0.57 0.21
C GLN A 35 11.09 0.01 1.62
N TRP A 36 10.13 -0.92 1.76
CA TRP A 36 9.97 -1.69 3.00
C TRP A 36 11.23 -2.49 3.37
N GLY A 37 11.85 -3.17 2.40
CA GLY A 37 13.10 -3.90 2.64
C GLY A 37 14.27 -2.98 3.04
N ILE A 38 14.37 -1.81 2.41
CA ILE A 38 15.38 -0.80 2.77
C ILE A 38 15.12 -0.29 4.20
N SER A 39 13.87 0.06 4.52
CA SER A 39 13.48 0.53 5.84
C SER A 39 13.73 -0.50 6.94
N ALA A 40 13.43 -1.78 6.68
CA ALA A 40 13.72 -2.88 7.60
C ALA A 40 15.23 -3.06 7.85
N ASN A 41 16.07 -2.92 6.83
CA ASN A 41 17.52 -2.94 6.99
C ASN A 41 18.01 -1.74 7.82
N MET A 42 17.49 -0.54 7.56
CA MET A 42 17.84 0.65 8.35
C MET A 42 17.42 0.49 9.82
N TYR A 43 16.26 -0.13 10.07
CA TYR A 43 15.83 -0.48 11.43
C TYR A 43 16.82 -1.45 12.08
N ALA A 44 17.20 -2.53 11.38
CA ALA A 44 18.10 -3.55 11.92
C ALA A 44 19.46 -2.96 12.35
N MET A 45 19.99 -2.00 11.59
CA MET A 45 21.21 -1.26 11.94
C MET A 45 21.14 -0.54 13.29
N ASN A 46 19.93 -0.17 13.74
CA ASN A 46 19.70 0.54 14.99
C ASN A 46 19.22 -0.37 16.14
N PHE A 47 18.88 -1.63 15.85
CA PHE A 47 18.23 -2.55 16.79
C PHE A 47 18.88 -3.94 16.81
N GLU A 48 20.21 -4.01 16.92
CA GLU A 48 20.97 -5.26 17.09
C GLU A 48 20.67 -6.31 15.98
N ASP A 49 20.59 -5.87 14.72
CA ASP A 49 20.27 -6.70 13.55
C ASP A 49 18.90 -7.41 13.61
N LYS A 50 18.02 -6.96 14.50
CA LYS A 50 16.65 -7.49 14.61
C LYS A 50 15.75 -6.83 13.58
N LEU A 51 14.90 -7.63 12.94
CA LEU A 51 13.83 -7.11 12.11
C LEU A 51 12.78 -6.37 12.96
N PRO A 52 12.06 -5.40 12.38
CA PRO A 52 10.97 -4.71 13.07
C PRO A 52 9.97 -5.69 13.67
N SER A 53 9.92 -5.75 15.00
CA SER A 53 9.03 -6.61 15.76
C SER A 53 8.51 -5.82 16.95
N PHE A 54 7.19 -5.69 17.03
CA PHE A 54 6.51 -4.88 18.02
C PHE A 54 5.49 -5.72 18.75
N LYS A 55 5.19 -5.35 20.00
CA LYS A 55 4.21 -6.06 20.81
C LYS A 55 2.86 -6.07 20.08
N MET A 56 2.30 -7.25 19.89
CA MET A 56 1.04 -7.43 19.18
C MET A 56 0.04 -8.10 20.13
N PRO A 57 -0.82 -7.31 20.82
CA PRO A 57 -1.68 -7.85 21.86
C PRO A 57 -2.83 -8.69 21.30
N ARG A 58 -3.30 -8.39 20.07
CA ARG A 58 -4.35 -9.13 19.37
C ARG A 58 -4.23 -8.89 17.87
N THR A 59 -4.51 -9.90 17.06
CA THR A 59 -4.38 -9.86 15.59
C THR A 59 -5.67 -10.35 14.93
N GLY A 60 -5.84 -10.06 13.64
CA GLY A 60 -6.89 -10.68 12.81
C GLY A 60 -6.53 -12.08 12.30
N LEU A 61 -5.42 -12.66 12.78
CA LEU A 61 -4.82 -13.94 12.39
C LEU A 61 -4.39 -14.03 10.92
N ASN A 62 -4.24 -12.91 10.22
CA ASN A 62 -3.72 -12.93 8.85
C ASN A 62 -2.21 -12.69 8.81
N PRO A 63 -1.48 -13.27 7.84
CA PRO A 63 -0.03 -13.07 7.70
C PRO A 63 0.42 -11.63 7.43
N TRP A 64 -0.48 -10.74 7.03
CA TRP A 64 -0.22 -9.33 6.74
C TRP A 64 -0.64 -8.37 7.86
N ASP A 65 -1.15 -8.92 8.98
CA ASP A 65 -1.47 -8.13 10.16
C ASP A 65 -0.18 -7.86 10.94
N VAL A 66 0.07 -6.59 11.24
CA VAL A 66 1.23 -6.13 12.02
C VAL A 66 0.78 -5.35 13.23
N SER A 67 1.62 -5.22 14.25
CA SER A 67 1.28 -4.39 15.42
C SER A 67 0.90 -2.97 14.99
N ILE A 68 -0.03 -2.36 15.71
CA ILE A 68 -0.37 -0.94 15.51
C ILE A 68 0.83 -0.02 15.76
N ASP A 69 1.82 -0.48 16.52
CA ASP A 69 3.03 0.28 16.80
C ASP A 69 4.09 0.13 15.69
N MET A 70 3.87 -0.78 14.73
CA MET A 70 4.74 -0.96 13.57
C MET A 70 4.84 0.33 12.76
N ALA A 71 3.70 0.99 12.47
CA ALA A 71 3.70 2.17 11.61
C ALA A 71 4.53 3.34 12.15
N PRO A 72 4.32 3.82 13.40
CA PRO A 72 5.14 4.88 13.97
C PRO A 72 6.56 4.40 14.27
N GLY A 73 6.76 3.11 14.56
CA GLY A 73 8.09 2.57 14.82
C GLY A 73 9.00 2.56 13.59
N ILE A 74 8.44 2.48 12.38
CA ILE A 74 9.20 2.48 11.13
C ILE A 74 9.18 3.81 10.37
N GLU A 75 8.37 4.78 10.80
CA GLU A 75 8.32 6.13 10.24
C GLU A 75 9.70 6.82 10.17
N PRO A 76 10.57 6.76 11.20
CA PRO A 76 11.91 7.36 11.15
C PRO A 76 12.82 6.76 10.07
N TYR A 77 12.51 5.55 9.60
CA TYR A 77 13.27 4.81 8.60
C TYR A 77 12.70 5.01 7.18
N GLY A 78 11.97 6.09 6.95
CA GLY A 78 11.60 6.59 5.62
C GLY A 78 10.29 6.04 5.04
N LEU A 79 9.52 5.26 5.81
CA LEU A 79 8.23 4.77 5.34
C LEU A 79 7.13 5.83 5.48
N THR A 80 6.45 6.10 4.38
CA THR A 80 5.36 7.08 4.30
C THR A 80 4.02 6.37 4.06
N VAL A 81 2.90 7.07 4.32
CA VAL A 81 1.53 6.55 4.16
C VAL A 81 1.28 5.79 2.84
N PRO A 82 1.59 6.32 1.63
CA PRO A 82 1.31 5.60 0.39
C PRO A 82 2.07 4.28 0.26
N MET A 83 3.20 4.13 0.96
CA MET A 83 3.98 2.91 0.97
C MET A 83 3.34 1.79 1.81
N TRP A 84 2.20 2.03 2.47
CA TRP A 84 1.42 0.98 3.15
C TRP A 84 0.36 0.33 2.25
N PHE A 85 0.14 0.92 1.07
CA PHE A 85 -0.89 0.52 0.12
C PHE A 85 -0.29 0.19 -1.25
N CYS A 86 -0.94 -0.71 -1.96
CA CYS A 86 -0.61 -1.04 -3.34
C CYS A 86 -1.58 -0.35 -4.32
N PRO A 87 -1.10 0.52 -5.24
CA PRO A 87 -1.93 1.25 -6.21
C PRO A 87 -2.82 0.40 -7.14
N THR A 88 -2.58 -0.91 -7.20
CA THR A 88 -3.41 -1.85 -7.94
C THR A 88 -4.74 -2.14 -7.25
N ARG A 89 -4.82 -1.90 -5.93
CA ARG A 89 -6.02 -1.96 -5.10
C ARG A 89 -6.33 -0.55 -4.56
N PRO A 90 -6.78 0.39 -5.41
CA PRO A 90 -6.96 1.78 -5.03
C PRO A 90 -8.03 1.98 -3.94
N ASN A 91 -8.97 1.04 -3.80
CA ASN A 91 -10.06 1.14 -2.81
C ASN A 91 -9.52 1.20 -1.38
N GLU A 92 -8.48 0.44 -1.05
CA GLU A 92 -7.92 0.41 0.31
C GLU A 92 -7.36 1.77 0.74
N PHE A 93 -6.65 2.45 -0.16
CA PHE A 93 -6.16 3.82 0.09
C PHE A 93 -7.31 4.83 0.06
N THR A 94 -8.24 4.69 -0.89
CA THR A 94 -9.41 5.57 -1.01
C THR A 94 -10.25 5.55 0.27
N ASP A 95 -10.44 4.39 0.88
CA ASP A 95 -11.21 4.24 2.12
C ASP A 95 -10.52 4.96 3.30
N ALA A 96 -9.19 4.85 3.40
CA ALA A 96 -8.41 5.57 4.40
C ALA A 96 -8.43 7.09 4.16
N ASP A 97 -8.30 7.54 2.90
CA ASP A 97 -8.34 8.94 2.52
C ASP A 97 -9.73 9.56 2.74
N GLN A 98 -10.80 8.84 2.41
CA GLN A 98 -12.18 9.28 2.67
C GLN A 98 -12.46 9.43 4.15
N TRP A 99 -11.98 8.49 4.98
CA TRP A 99 -12.06 8.63 6.43
C TRP A 99 -11.32 9.87 6.92
N ALA A 100 -10.10 10.12 6.42
CA ALA A 100 -9.32 11.30 6.79
C ALA A 100 -10.05 12.59 6.37
N ARG A 101 -10.60 12.65 5.16
CA ARG A 101 -11.37 13.82 4.70
C ARG A 101 -12.61 14.07 5.55
N LYS A 102 -13.31 13.02 5.98
CA LYS A 102 -14.52 13.16 6.80
C LYS A 102 -14.20 13.68 8.21
N ASN A 103 -13.18 13.11 8.85
CA ASN A 103 -12.87 13.33 10.27
C ASN A 103 -11.80 14.40 10.50
N LEU A 104 -10.76 14.46 9.67
CA LEU A 104 -9.63 15.39 9.77
C LEU A 104 -9.77 16.60 8.84
N LYS A 105 -10.78 16.61 7.94
CA LYS A 105 -11.01 17.68 6.94
C LYS A 105 -9.87 17.89 5.95
N ARG A 106 -8.98 16.91 5.80
CA ARG A 106 -7.87 16.88 4.84
C ARG A 106 -7.58 15.46 4.36
N ALA A 107 -6.78 15.34 3.32
CA ALA A 107 -6.28 14.04 2.85
C ALA A 107 -5.39 13.37 3.91
N ILE A 108 -5.32 12.04 3.86
CA ILE A 108 -4.42 11.28 4.74
C ILE A 108 -2.96 11.58 4.36
N SER A 109 -2.15 12.04 5.30
CA SER A 109 -0.79 12.51 4.99
C SER A 109 0.29 12.05 5.97
N SER A 110 -0.03 11.81 7.24
CA SER A 110 0.94 11.36 8.24
C SER A 110 0.70 9.91 8.67
N ILE A 111 1.75 9.27 9.20
CA ILE A 111 1.66 7.95 9.80
C ILE A 111 0.74 7.96 11.03
N GLU A 112 0.72 9.06 11.77
CA GLU A 112 -0.23 9.24 12.88
C GLU A 112 -1.69 9.17 12.42
N ASP A 113 -2.05 9.80 11.30
CA ASP A 113 -3.40 9.70 10.74
C ASP A 113 -3.74 8.26 10.33
N LEU A 114 -2.77 7.59 9.71
CA LEU A 114 -2.87 6.18 9.31
C LEU A 114 -3.09 5.28 10.52
N ASN A 115 -2.37 5.54 11.62
CA ASN A 115 -2.53 4.78 12.85
C ASN A 115 -3.89 5.01 13.51
N ARG A 116 -4.42 6.24 13.48
CA ARG A 116 -5.79 6.51 13.92
C ARG A 116 -6.82 5.77 13.07
N TYR A 117 -6.63 5.73 11.75
CA TYR A 117 -7.48 4.96 10.85
C TYR A 117 -7.47 3.46 11.19
N TYR A 118 -6.29 2.88 11.43
CA TYR A 118 -6.17 1.47 11.79
C TYR A 118 -6.74 1.16 13.18
N ARG A 119 -6.50 2.01 14.19
CA ARG A 119 -7.12 1.85 15.52
C ARG A 119 -8.64 1.85 15.43
N ARG A 120 -9.23 2.72 14.60
CA ARG A 120 -10.68 2.76 14.38
C ARG A 120 -11.20 1.53 13.64
N SER A 121 -10.44 0.99 12.69
CA SER A 121 -10.91 -0.09 11.81
C SER A 121 -10.66 -1.49 12.38
N TYR A 122 -9.55 -1.67 13.11
CA TYR A 122 -9.03 -2.97 13.56
C TYR A 122 -8.73 -3.02 15.06
N GLY A 123 -8.78 -1.88 15.77
CA GLY A 123 -8.55 -1.77 17.20
C GLY A 123 -7.08 -1.81 17.59
N SER A 124 -6.42 -2.95 17.38
CA SER A 124 -5.13 -3.29 18.00
C SER A 124 -4.01 -3.66 17.02
N PHE A 125 -4.29 -3.67 15.72
CA PHE A 125 -3.32 -4.00 14.68
C PHE A 125 -3.46 -3.10 13.46
N ALA A 126 -2.39 -3.01 12.68
CA ALA A 126 -2.34 -2.40 11.37
C ALA A 126 -2.22 -3.50 10.30
N ILE A 127 -2.44 -3.14 9.04
CA ILE A 127 -2.37 -4.07 7.92
C ILE A 127 -1.45 -3.53 6.85
N ILE A 128 -0.49 -4.34 6.42
CA ILE A 128 0.31 -4.05 5.22
C ILE A 128 -0.52 -4.42 3.99
N LYS A 129 -1.14 -3.43 3.33
CA LYS A 129 -2.05 -3.60 2.18
C LYS A 129 -1.29 -3.73 0.85
N HIS A 130 -0.28 -4.59 0.84
CA HIS A 130 0.50 -4.90 -0.36
C HIS A 130 0.24 -6.28 -0.95
N ASN A 131 -0.69 -7.04 -0.36
CA ASN A 131 -1.11 -8.37 -0.80
C ASN A 131 -1.60 -8.36 -2.26
N TRP A 132 -0.64 -8.56 -3.15
CA TRP A 132 -0.81 -8.86 -4.55
C TRP A 132 -0.63 -10.36 -4.71
N TRP A 133 -1.71 -11.04 -5.11
CA TRP A 133 -1.61 -12.40 -5.62
C TRP A 133 -0.99 -12.29 -7.03
N VAL A 134 0.32 -12.55 -7.15
CA VAL A 134 0.92 -12.75 -8.48
C VAL A 134 0.24 -14.00 -9.03
N PRO A 135 -0.50 -13.93 -10.15
CA PRO A 135 -0.90 -15.14 -10.83
C PRO A 135 0.38 -15.88 -11.17
N ARG A 136 0.62 -17.02 -10.50
CA ARG A 136 1.62 -17.96 -10.99
C ARG A 136 1.05 -18.43 -12.31
N ASN A 137 1.66 -17.99 -13.41
CA ASN A 137 1.38 -18.60 -14.71
C ASN A 137 1.66 -20.09 -14.50
N ALA A 138 0.61 -20.91 -14.48
CA ALA A 138 0.78 -22.33 -14.70
C ALA A 138 1.37 -22.42 -16.10
N GLY A 139 2.61 -22.92 -16.18
CA GLY A 139 3.25 -23.22 -17.45
C GLY A 139 2.46 -24.26 -18.22
#